data_AF-A0ABD0S0Y6-F1
#
_entry.id   AF-A0ABD0S0Y6-F1
#
_cell.length_a   1.000
_cell.length_b   1.000
_cell.length_c   1.000
_cell.angle_alpha   90.00
_cell.angle_beta   90.00
_cell.angle_gamma   90.00
#
_symmetry.space_group_name_H-M   'P 1'
#
loop_
_entity.id
_entity.type
_entity.pdbx_description
1 polymer ?
#
loop_
_entity_poly.entity_id
_entity_poly.type
_entity_poly.pdbx_seq_one_letter_code
_entity_poly.pdbx_strand_id
1 'polypeptide(L)' 'VNGSEASVAKAALFSRHPEMIDWPTDHNWFFAKMNMTQVWVLDYFGGVKTVTPEDYYRATPYRKHGESDRRDQASLI' A
#
# COMPACT_ATOMS: atom_id res chain seq x y z
N VAL A 1 -8.26 -21.76 3.28
CA VAL A 1 -7.92 -20.32 3.45
C VAL A 1 -7.57 -20.13 4.91
N ASN A 2 -6.30 -20.29 5.28
CA ASN A 2 -5.84 -20.26 6.67
C ASN A 2 -6.07 -18.86 7.26
N GLY A 3 -6.56 -18.75 8.51
CA GLY A 3 -6.59 -17.51 9.32
C GLY A 3 -6.88 -16.23 8.50
N SER A 4 -8.14 -16.11 8.08
CA SER A 4 -8.58 -15.36 6.90
C SER A 4 -8.09 -13.90 6.81
N GLU A 5 -7.92 -13.42 5.58
CA GLU A 5 -7.62 -12.03 5.18
C GLU A 5 -8.39 -10.96 5.98
N ALA A 6 -9.58 -11.30 6.49
CA ALA A 6 -10.36 -10.46 7.40
C ALA A 6 -9.62 -10.04 8.68
N SER A 7 -8.77 -10.91 9.25
CA SER A 7 -7.98 -10.57 10.46
C SER A 7 -6.91 -9.53 10.13
N VAL A 8 -6.28 -9.65 8.97
CA VAL A 8 -5.31 -8.67 8.45
C VAL A 8 -6.01 -7.35 8.14
N ALA A 9 -7.18 -7.39 7.48
CA ALA A 9 -7.97 -6.20 7.19
C ALA A 9 -8.40 -5.47 8.47
N LYS A 10 -8.87 -6.20 9.48
CA LYS A 10 -9.23 -5.65 10.79
C LYS A 10 -8.04 -4.93 11.44
N ALA A 11 -6.89 -5.60 11.52
CA ALA A 11 -5.69 -5.00 12.11
C ALA A 11 -5.21 -3.75 11.34
N ALA A 12 -5.19 -3.83 10.00
CA ALA A 12 -4.78 -2.72 9.15
C ALA A 12 -5.70 -1.50 9.30
N LEU A 13 -7.02 -1.71 9.26
CA LEU A 13 -8.00 -0.64 9.40
C LEU A 13 -8.01 -0.05 10.80
N PHE A 14 -8.08 -0.86 11.86
CA PHE A 14 -8.21 -0.35 13.24
C PHE A 14 -6.93 0.31 13.75
N SER A 15 -5.75 -0.10 13.26
CA SER A 15 -4.50 0.60 13.58
C SER A 15 -4.42 2.01 12.98
N ARG A 16 -5.11 2.25 11.86
CA ARG A 16 -5.17 3.56 11.18
C ARG A 16 -6.36 4.40 11.62
N HIS A 17 -7.49 3.73 11.91
CA HIS A 17 -8.80 4.29 12.23
C HIS A 17 -9.33 3.64 13.51
N PRO A 18 -8.79 3.99 14.70
CA PRO A 18 -9.21 3.38 15.96
C PRO A 18 -10.71 3.61 16.25
N GLU A 19 -11.32 4.67 15.72
CA GLU A 19 -12.75 4.95 15.84
C GLU A 19 -13.65 3.83 15.30
N MET A 20 -13.16 3.01 14.35
CA MET A 20 -13.91 1.89 13.77
C MET A 20 -14.21 0.78 14.79
N ILE A 21 -13.49 0.75 15.92
CA ILE A 21 -13.73 -0.21 17.02
C ILE A 21 -15.13 0.03 17.64
N ASP A 22 -15.54 1.29 17.71
CA ASP A 22 -16.74 1.74 18.42
C ASP A 22 -17.91 2.06 17.47
N TRP A 23 -17.79 1.71 16.19
CA TRP A 23 -18.88 1.93 15.22
C TRP A 23 -20.14 1.13 15.59
N PRO A 24 -21.35 1.64 15.28
CA PRO A 24 -22.60 0.96 15.58
C PRO A 24 -22.64 -0.45 14.98
N THR A 25 -22.96 -1.44 15.81
CA THR A 25 -22.91 -2.87 15.42
C THR A 25 -24.07 -3.30 14.53
N ASP A 26 -25.15 -2.51 14.47
CA ASP A 26 -26.39 -2.78 13.74
C ASP A 26 -26.35 -2.32 12.26
N HIS A 27 -25.23 -1.76 11.80
CA HIS A 27 -25.04 -1.29 10.42
C HIS A 27 -24.47 -2.35 9.44
N ASN A 28 -24.29 -3.61 9.88
CA ASN A 28 -23.78 -4.72 9.05
C ASN A 28 -22.43 -4.43 8.35
N TRP A 29 -21.49 -3.84 9.07
CA TRP A 29 -20.14 -3.60 8.56
C TRP A 29 -19.44 -4.89 8.12
N PHE A 30 -18.68 -4.80 7.04
CA PHE A 30 -17.85 -5.89 6.54
C PHE A 30 -16.52 -5.33 6.00
N PHE A 31 -15.50 -6.18 5.94
CA PHE A 31 -14.23 -5.81 5.33
C PHE A 31 -14.27 -6.02 3.82
N ALA A 32 -13.92 -4.98 3.07
CA ALA A 32 -13.77 -5.02 1.63
C ALA A 32 -12.31 -4.78 1.24
N LYS A 33 -11.92 -5.25 0.06
CA LYS A 33 -10.62 -4.95 -0.54
C LYS A 33 -10.80 -4.55 -2.00
N MET A 34 -9.95 -3.66 -2.48
CA MET A 34 -9.85 -3.34 -3.90
C MET A 34 -8.90 -4.32 -4.57
N ASN A 35 -9.39 -5.09 -5.55
CA ASN A 35 -8.52 -5.91 -6.39
C ASN A 35 -7.86 -5.03 -7.46
N MET A 36 -6.58 -4.71 -7.28
CA MET A 36 -5.86 -3.81 -8.16
C MET A 36 -5.51 -4.46 -9.50
N THR A 37 -6.02 -3.90 -10.59
CA THR A 37 -5.71 -4.33 -11.97
C THR A 37 -4.81 -3.35 -12.71
N GLN A 38 -4.80 -2.07 -12.31
CA GLN A 38 -4.01 -1.02 -12.93
C GLN A 38 -3.66 0.07 -11.92
N VAL A 39 -2.46 0.65 -12.04
CA VAL A 39 -1.99 1.76 -11.21
C VAL A 39 -1.45 2.86 -12.10
N TRP A 40 -1.96 4.07 -11.93
CA TRP A 40 -1.52 5.28 -12.62
C TRP A 40 -0.98 6.27 -11.59
N VAL A 41 0.22 6.76 -11.82
CA VAL A 41 0.89 7.74 -10.96
C VAL A 41 1.10 9.02 -11.76
N LEU A 42 0.54 10.11 -11.24
CA LEU A 42 0.84 11.45 -11.71
C LEU A 42 1.66 12.16 -10.64
N ASP A 43 2.98 12.14 -10.79
CA ASP A 43 3.93 12.68 -9.81
C ASP A 43 4.65 13.95 -10.28
N TYR A 44 4.59 14.27 -11.58
CA TYR A 44 5.21 15.46 -12.15
C TYR A 44 4.63 15.80 -13.54
N PHE A 45 5.21 16.83 -14.18
CA PHE A 45 4.96 17.12 -15.59
C PHE A 45 5.43 15.97 -16.49
N GLY A 46 4.84 15.86 -17.69
CA GLY A 46 5.14 14.81 -18.65
C GLY A 46 4.09 13.70 -18.75
N GLY A 47 3.01 13.79 -17.96
CA GLY A 47 1.87 12.88 -18.03
C GLY A 47 1.93 11.72 -17.03
N VAL A 48 0.98 10.79 -17.16
CA VAL A 48 0.81 9.65 -16.25
C VAL A 48 1.88 8.59 -16.48
N LYS A 49 2.45 8.07 -15.39
CA LYS A 49 3.28 6.85 -15.38
C LYS A 49 2.40 5.67 -15.00
N THR A 50 2.43 4.60 -15.78
CA THR A 50 1.71 3.36 -15.47
C THR A 50 2.61 2.41 -14.67
N VAL A 51 2.05 1.78 -13.65
CA VAL A 51 2.73 0.79 -12.80
C VAL A 51 1.92 -0.51 -12.83
N THR A 52 2.59 -1.63 -13.02
CA THR A 52 1.92 -2.94 -12.99
C THR A 52 1.53 -3.28 -11.55
N PRO A 53 0.44 -4.05 -11.31
CA PRO A 53 0.12 -4.51 -9.96
C PRO A 53 1.29 -5.25 -9.30
N GLU A 54 2.03 -6.05 -10.07
CA GLU A 54 3.20 -6.77 -9.57
C GLU A 54 4.32 -5.84 -9.10
N ASP A 55 4.67 -4.81 -9.87
CA ASP A 55 5.68 -3.83 -9.45
C ASP A 55 5.21 -3.03 -8.23
N TYR A 56 3.92 -2.68 -8.18
CA TYR A 56 3.32 -1.98 -7.04
C TYR A 56 3.44 -2.80 -5.75
N TYR A 57 3.06 -4.08 -5.77
CA TYR A 57 3.12 -4.95 -4.59
C TYR A 57 4.55 -5.35 -4.20
N ARG A 58 5.52 -5.30 -5.12
CA ARG A 58 6.94 -5.59 -4.85
C ARG A 58 7.65 -4.42 -4.17
N ALA A 59 7.13 -3.20 -4.29
CA ALA A 59 7.77 -2.00 -3.75
C ALA A 59 7.83 -2.02 -2.21
N THR A 60 8.91 -1.46 -1.65
CA THR A 60 9.00 -1.20 -0.21
C THR A 60 8.47 0.20 0.07
N PRO A 61 7.34 0.37 0.79
CA PRO A 61 6.67 1.67 0.92
C PRO A 61 7.47 2.68 1.76
N TYR A 62 8.41 2.20 2.58
CA TYR A 62 9.28 3.05 3.40
C TYR A 62 10.74 2.66 3.14
N ARG A 63 11.42 3.40 2.27
CA ARG A 63 12.88 3.41 2.31
C ARG A 63 13.31 4.13 3.58
N LYS A 64 14.20 3.54 4.36
CA LYS A 64 14.88 4.27 5.43
C LYS A 64 15.67 5.41 4.77
N HIS A 65 15.40 6.63 5.19
CA HIS A 65 16.14 7.79 4.73
C HIS A 65 17.62 7.58 5.12
N GLY A 66 18.50 7.37 4.11
CA GLY A 66 19.94 7.15 4.32
C GLY A 66 20.59 5.94 3.62
N GLU A 67 19.83 5.06 2.96
CA GLU A 67 20.38 3.80 2.42
C GLU A 67 20.62 3.78 0.88
N SER A 68 20.30 4.86 0.16
CA SER A 68 20.33 4.87 -1.32
C SER A 68 21.53 5.54 -1.98
N ASP A 69 22.50 6.11 -1.27
CA ASP A 69 23.52 6.95 -1.93
C ASP A 69 24.80 6.21 -2.41
N ARG A 70 24.83 4.86 -2.33
CA ARG A 70 26.06 4.08 -2.63
C ARG A 70 26.02 3.21 -3.89
N ARG A 71 24.88 3.05 -4.56
CA ARG A 71 24.81 2.26 -5.81
C ARG A 71 24.81 3.11 -7.08
N ASP A 72 24.60 4.41 -6.93
CA ASP A 72 24.41 5.30 -8.08
C ASP A 72 25.71 6.05 -8.46
N GLN A 73 26.74 6.00 -7.60
CA GLN A 73 28.09 6.55 -7.89
C GLN A 73 29.05 5.57 -8.57
N ALA A 74 28.73 4.26 -8.63
CA ALA A 74 29.60 3.27 -9.26
C ALA A 74 29.50 3.21 -10.80
N SER A 75 28.60 3.99 -11.40
CA SER A 75 28.48 4.13 -12.87
C SER A 75 29.09 5.44 -13.41
N LEU A 76 29.87 6.14 -12.59
CA LEU A 76 30.55 7.40 -12.97
C LEU A 76 32.08 7.34 -12.83
N ILE A 77 32.66 6.13 -12.86
CA ILE A 77 34.11 5.94 -13.02
C ILE A 77 34.34 4.99 -14.20
#